data_AF-A0A7X1P659-F1
#
_entry.id   AF-A0A7X1P659-F1
#
_cell.length_a   1.000
_cell.length_b   1.000
_cell.length_c   1.000
_cell.angle_alpha   90.00
_cell.angle_beta   90.00
_cell.angle_gamma   90.00
#
_symmetry.space_group_name_H-M   'P 1'
#
loop_
_entity.id
_entity.type
_entity.pdbx_description
1 polymer ?
#
loop_
_entity_poly.entity_id
_entity_poly.type
_entity_poly.pdbx_seq_one_letter_code
_entity_poly.pdbx_strand_id
1 'polypeptide(L)'
;MPKFCANLTLLFNEASFLDRFELAAKEGFEGVEYLFPYAYPKAQLAEKLAAHELQQILHNMPAGDWEQGSRGIACLPDRVGEFQDGVGQTIEYATALRCKQVNCLAGIAPVGADPERCRRTFVDNLAFAAPKLQTAGIRLLFDFVDRIGYRGWIGCEYKPKTTTVAGLGWIRPHLPKR
;
A
#
# COMPACT_ATOMS: atom_id res chain seq x y z
N MET A 1 -21.75 7.22 -11.38
CA MET A 1 -21.10 5.93 -11.74
C MET A 1 -19.81 5.80 -10.95
N PRO A 2 -19.37 4.57 -10.59
CA PRO A 2 -18.08 4.37 -9.95
C PRO A 2 -16.93 4.84 -10.86
N LYS A 3 -15.87 5.41 -10.27
CA LYS A 3 -14.63 5.71 -10.98
C LYS A 3 -13.69 4.51 -10.86
N PHE A 4 -13.17 4.03 -11.98
CA PHE A 4 -12.22 2.92 -12.02
C PHE A 4 -10.81 3.44 -12.31
N CYS A 5 -9.81 2.79 -11.73
CA CYS A 5 -8.41 3.04 -12.03
C CYS A 5 -7.72 1.76 -12.48
N ALA A 6 -6.77 1.87 -13.41
CA ALA A 6 -5.97 0.74 -13.85
C ALA A 6 -4.83 0.45 -12.86
N ASN A 7 -4.72 -0.81 -12.42
CA ASN A 7 -3.56 -1.24 -11.64
C ASN A 7 -2.42 -1.65 -12.59
N LEU A 8 -1.44 -0.77 -12.78
CA LEU A 8 -0.34 -0.96 -13.74
C LEU A 8 0.67 -2.03 -13.31
N THR A 9 0.59 -2.55 -12.08
CA THR A 9 1.36 -3.74 -11.69
C THR A 9 0.74 -5.01 -12.28
N LEU A 10 -0.59 -5.05 -12.44
CA LEU A 10 -1.33 -6.24 -12.88
C LEU A 10 -1.76 -6.17 -14.35
N LEU A 11 -2.05 -4.98 -14.84
CA LEU A 11 -2.52 -4.72 -16.20
C LEU A 11 -1.38 -4.22 -17.09
N PHE A 12 -1.54 -4.39 -18.40
CA PHE A 12 -0.59 -3.93 -19.43
C PHE A 12 0.82 -4.52 -19.27
N ASN A 13 0.91 -5.75 -18.77
CA ASN A 13 2.17 -6.47 -18.53
C ASN A 13 2.88 -6.90 -19.82
N GLU A 14 2.20 -6.80 -20.96
CA GLU A 14 2.76 -6.91 -22.32
C GLU A 14 3.70 -5.73 -22.68
N ALA A 15 3.70 -4.65 -21.89
CA ALA A 15 4.56 -3.48 -22.09
C ALA A 15 5.48 -3.19 -20.89
N SER A 16 6.53 -2.38 -21.14
CA SER A 16 7.41 -1.86 -20.09
C SER A 16 6.61 -0.95 -19.15
N PHE A 17 6.97 -0.89 -17.86
CA PHE A 17 6.16 -0.18 -16.84
C PHE A 17 5.80 1.26 -17.22
N LEU A 18 6.75 2.01 -17.80
CA LEU A 18 6.55 3.41 -18.15
C LEU A 18 5.63 3.60 -19.36
N ASP A 19 5.49 2.60 -20.22
CA ASP A 19 4.58 2.64 -21.39
C ASP A 19 3.14 2.30 -20.99
N ARG A 20 2.94 1.66 -19.84
CA ARG A 20 1.60 1.28 -19.32
C ARG A 20 0.72 2.49 -19.02
N PHE A 21 1.30 3.65 -18.72
CA PHE A 21 0.56 4.89 -18.51
C PHE A 21 -0.18 5.30 -19.78
N GLU A 22 0.50 5.28 -20.93
CA GLU A 22 -0.12 5.60 -22.22
C GLU A 22 -1.22 4.59 -22.58
N LEU A 23 -0.96 3.30 -22.36
CA LEU A 23 -1.93 2.25 -22.63
C LEU A 23 -3.19 2.41 -21.76
N ALA A 24 -3.03 2.68 -20.46
CA ALA A 24 -4.16 2.92 -19.58
C ALA A 24 -5.01 4.13 -20.03
N ALA A 25 -4.37 5.23 -20.41
CA ALA A 25 -5.08 6.41 -20.91
C ALA A 25 -5.82 6.13 -22.23
N LYS A 26 -5.21 5.37 -23.15
CA LYS A 26 -5.87 4.97 -24.41
C LYS A 26 -7.12 4.11 -24.21
N GLU A 27 -7.13 3.29 -23.16
CA GLU A 27 -8.31 2.50 -22.76
C GLU A 27 -9.34 3.31 -21.95
N GLY A 28 -9.14 4.63 -21.81
CA GLY A 28 -10.09 5.55 -21.18
C GLY A 28 -10.02 5.60 -19.66
N PHE A 29 -8.96 5.08 -19.02
CA PHE A 29 -8.75 5.29 -17.60
C PHE A 29 -8.32 6.72 -17.32
N GLU A 30 -8.96 7.37 -16.35
CA GLU A 30 -8.57 8.70 -15.83
C GLU A 30 -7.62 8.59 -14.62
N GLY A 31 -7.46 7.37 -14.08
CA GLY A 31 -6.67 7.13 -12.88
C GLY A 31 -5.89 5.83 -12.94
N VAL A 32 -4.73 5.82 -12.30
CA VAL A 32 -3.85 4.65 -12.20
C VAL A 32 -3.39 4.41 -10.77
N GLU A 33 -3.14 3.15 -10.48
CA GLU A 33 -2.45 2.70 -9.27
C GLU A 33 -1.38 1.67 -9.63
N TYR A 34 -0.45 1.42 -8.71
CA TYR A 34 0.55 0.36 -8.81
C TYR A 34 1.17 0.15 -7.43
N LEU A 35 1.85 -0.98 -7.23
CA LEU A 35 2.37 -1.32 -5.90
C LEU A 35 3.43 -0.32 -5.42
N PHE A 36 4.51 -0.10 -6.17
CA PHE A 36 5.66 0.66 -5.69
C PHE A 36 6.26 1.56 -6.78
N PRO A 37 6.41 2.88 -6.53
CA PRO A 37 7.06 3.80 -7.48
C PRO A 37 8.59 3.79 -7.40
N TYR A 38 9.18 3.26 -6.32
CA TYR A 38 10.52 3.62 -5.84
C TYR A 38 11.69 3.21 -6.74
N ALA A 39 11.45 2.36 -7.73
CA ALA A 39 12.44 2.00 -8.75
C ALA A 39 12.62 3.09 -9.83
N TYR A 40 11.75 4.11 -9.85
CA TYR A 40 11.75 5.17 -10.85
C TYR A 40 11.88 6.54 -10.20
N PRO A 41 12.60 7.49 -10.81
CA PRO A 41 12.60 8.88 -10.35
C PRO A 41 11.17 9.45 -10.32
N LYS A 42 10.77 10.04 -9.18
CA LYS A 42 9.44 10.66 -9.02
C LYS A 42 9.07 11.66 -10.12
N ALA A 43 10.06 12.39 -10.66
CA ALA A 43 9.86 13.33 -11.77
C ALA A 43 9.43 12.64 -13.07
N GLN A 44 10.03 11.49 -13.39
CA GLN A 44 9.68 10.71 -14.58
C GLN A 44 8.25 10.17 -14.50
N LEU A 45 7.85 9.70 -13.31
CA LEU A 45 6.48 9.25 -13.07
C LEU A 45 5.48 10.42 -13.16
N ALA A 46 5.82 11.58 -12.60
CA ALA A 46 4.99 12.78 -12.70
C ALA A 46 4.83 13.27 -14.16
N GLU A 47 5.88 13.17 -14.97
CA GLU A 47 5.83 13.48 -16.41
C GLU A 47 4.88 12.53 -17.14
N LYS A 48 4.96 11.21 -16.88
CA LYS A 48 4.04 10.23 -17.47
C LYS A 48 2.58 10.48 -17.08
N LEU A 49 2.32 10.80 -15.81
CA LEU A 49 0.97 11.17 -15.35
C LEU A 49 0.46 12.42 -16.09
N ALA A 50 1.30 13.46 -16.21
CA ALA A 50 0.92 14.71 -16.86
C ALA A 50 0.70 14.54 -18.37
N ALA A 51 1.59 13.82 -19.06
CA ALA A 51 1.53 13.61 -20.50
C ALA A 51 0.28 12.83 -20.96
N HIS A 52 -0.31 12.05 -20.06
CA HIS A 52 -1.47 11.20 -20.34
C HIS A 52 -2.72 11.60 -19.53
N GLU A 53 -2.69 12.76 -18.87
CA GLU A 53 -3.79 13.30 -18.06
C GLU A 53 -4.32 12.32 -16.99
N LEU A 54 -3.42 11.49 -16.44
CA LEU A 54 -3.75 10.47 -15.46
C LEU A 54 -3.60 10.98 -14.02
N GLN A 55 -4.54 10.58 -13.17
CA GLN A 55 -4.43 10.78 -11.73
C GLN A 55 -3.75 9.59 -11.05
N GLN A 56 -2.74 9.84 -10.20
CA GLN A 56 -2.25 8.80 -9.29
C GLN A 56 -3.26 8.55 -8.16
N ILE A 57 -3.90 7.38 -8.15
CA ILE A 57 -4.95 7.02 -7.20
C ILE A 57 -4.39 6.39 -5.94
N LEU A 58 -3.48 5.43 -6.05
CA LEU A 58 -2.92 4.71 -4.91
C LEU A 58 -1.52 4.20 -5.24
N HIS A 59 -0.66 4.16 -4.23
CA HIS A 59 0.51 3.29 -4.21
C HIS A 59 0.79 2.83 -2.77
N ASN A 60 1.62 1.80 -2.61
CA ASN A 60 2.05 1.36 -1.28
C ASN A 60 3.24 2.20 -0.79
N MET A 61 3.41 2.24 0.52
CA MET A 61 4.65 2.62 1.22
C MET A 61 5.78 1.61 0.92
N PRO A 62 7.07 1.94 1.19
CA PRO A 62 8.16 0.98 1.05
C PRO A 62 7.90 -0.29 1.86
N ALA A 63 8.16 -1.44 1.23
CA ALA A 63 7.75 -2.75 1.76
C ALA A 63 8.93 -3.68 2.07
N GLY A 64 10.14 -3.13 2.19
CA GLY A 64 11.39 -3.88 2.25
C GLY A 64 11.79 -4.47 0.89
N ASP A 65 12.65 -5.49 0.91
CA ASP A 65 13.09 -6.18 -0.30
C ASP A 65 12.01 -7.16 -0.78
N TRP A 66 11.24 -6.72 -1.78
CA TRP A 66 10.13 -7.49 -2.34
C TRP A 66 10.60 -8.77 -3.03
N GLU A 67 11.75 -8.73 -3.72
CA GLU A 67 12.32 -9.86 -4.45
C GLU A 67 12.84 -10.93 -3.50
N GLN A 68 13.37 -10.53 -2.34
CA GLN A 68 13.73 -11.44 -1.25
C GLN A 68 12.54 -11.87 -0.38
N GLY A 69 11.31 -11.58 -0.81
CA GLY A 69 10.09 -12.09 -0.17
C GLY A 69 9.49 -11.19 0.90
N SER A 70 9.99 -9.96 1.10
CA SER A 70 9.33 -8.99 2.00
C SER A 70 7.95 -8.62 1.45
N ARG A 71 6.97 -8.45 2.33
CA ARG A 71 5.59 -8.08 1.97
C ARG A 71 5.08 -6.93 2.85
N GLY A 72 5.97 -5.99 3.14
CA GLY A 72 5.78 -4.97 4.17
C GLY A 72 6.75 -5.17 5.34
N ILE A 73 6.99 -4.08 6.06
CA ILE A 73 7.93 -4.04 7.20
C ILE A 73 7.32 -3.42 8.46
N ALA A 74 6.07 -2.97 8.40
CA ALA A 74 5.45 -2.16 9.45
C ALA A 74 5.24 -2.94 10.77
N CYS A 75 5.14 -4.27 10.74
CA CYS A 75 5.01 -5.12 11.92
C CYS A 75 6.34 -5.68 12.45
N LEU A 76 7.48 -5.31 11.84
CA LEU A 76 8.79 -5.90 12.12
C LEU A 76 9.53 -5.09 13.20
N PRO A 77 9.70 -5.61 14.43
CA PRO A 77 10.25 -4.84 15.54
C PRO A 77 11.67 -4.33 15.32
N ASP A 78 12.46 -5.07 14.53
CA ASP A 78 13.87 -4.75 14.30
C ASP A 78 14.08 -3.85 13.07
N ARG A 79 12.99 -3.42 12.40
CA ARG A 79 13.02 -2.54 11.21
C ARG A 79 12.21 -1.25 11.38
N VAL A 80 11.97 -0.83 12.62
CA VAL A 80 11.22 0.41 12.93
C VAL A 80 11.90 1.63 12.29
N GLY A 81 13.22 1.75 12.39
CA GLY A 81 13.95 2.87 11.77
C GLY A 81 13.73 2.95 10.26
N GLU A 82 13.88 1.81 9.56
CA GLU A 82 13.63 1.75 8.12
C GLU A 82 12.18 2.08 7.75
N PHE A 83 11.21 1.64 8.54
CA PHE A 83 9.81 2.03 8.35
C PHE A 83 9.63 3.55 8.45
N GLN A 84 10.23 4.18 9.47
CA GLN A 84 10.13 5.62 9.70
C GLN A 84 10.77 6.43 8.56
N ASP A 85 11.92 6.00 8.06
CA ASP A 85 12.56 6.59 6.86
C ASP A 85 11.66 6.43 5.63
N GLY A 86 11.04 5.27 5.48
CA GLY A 86 10.07 4.99 4.42
C GLY A 86 8.83 5.89 4.43
N VAL A 87 8.43 6.44 5.59
CA VAL A 87 7.36 7.45 5.67
C VAL A 87 7.79 8.73 4.95
N GLY A 88 9.03 9.18 5.15
CA GLY A 88 9.57 10.36 4.48
C GLY A 88 9.58 10.18 2.95
N GLN A 89 10.13 9.07 2.49
CA GLN A 89 10.14 8.72 1.06
C GLN A 89 8.72 8.64 0.48
N THR A 90 7.77 8.07 1.23
CA THR A 90 6.35 8.01 0.82
C THR A 90 5.79 9.41 0.59
N ILE A 91 6.00 10.33 1.54
CA ILE A 91 5.50 11.71 1.43
C ILE A 91 6.11 12.39 0.19
N GLU A 92 7.41 12.25 -0.04
CA GLU A 92 8.07 12.84 -1.20
C GLU A 92 7.46 12.38 -2.53
N TYR A 93 7.24 11.08 -2.68
CA TYR A 93 6.65 10.53 -3.90
C TYR A 93 5.17 10.92 -4.03
N ALA A 94 4.38 10.73 -2.97
CA ALA A 94 2.96 11.07 -3.01
C ALA A 94 2.72 12.56 -3.29
N THR A 95 3.55 13.46 -2.76
CA THR A 95 3.50 14.89 -3.08
C THR A 95 3.83 15.16 -4.55
N ALA A 96 4.93 14.60 -5.07
CA ALA A 96 5.33 14.80 -6.46
C ALA A 96 4.28 14.27 -7.45
N LEU A 97 3.67 13.13 -7.13
CA LEU A 97 2.65 12.48 -7.96
C LEU A 97 1.23 13.02 -7.70
N ARG A 98 1.08 13.98 -6.79
CA ARG A 98 -0.20 14.50 -6.30
C ARG A 98 -1.16 13.39 -5.79
N CYS A 99 -0.61 12.27 -5.34
CA CYS A 99 -1.36 11.16 -4.79
C CYS A 99 -1.90 11.51 -3.40
N LYS A 100 -3.20 11.28 -3.18
CA LYS A 100 -3.88 11.66 -1.93
C LYS A 100 -4.07 10.51 -0.95
N GLN A 101 -3.61 9.32 -1.29
CA GLN A 101 -3.76 8.15 -0.44
C GLN A 101 -2.69 7.11 -0.72
N VAL A 102 -2.28 6.42 0.34
CA VAL A 102 -1.28 5.36 0.29
C VAL A 102 -1.71 4.17 1.13
N ASN A 103 -1.22 3.00 0.77
CA ASN A 103 -1.43 1.77 1.53
C ASN A 103 -0.16 1.38 2.29
N CYS A 104 -0.32 0.93 3.54
CA CYS A 104 0.77 0.46 4.39
C CYS A 104 0.67 -1.05 4.54
N LEU A 105 1.60 -1.78 3.94
CA LEU A 105 1.67 -3.23 4.10
C LEU A 105 2.24 -3.58 5.48
N ALA A 106 1.51 -4.41 6.23
CA ALA A 106 1.90 -4.81 7.58
C ALA A 106 3.25 -5.57 7.59
N GLY A 107 3.44 -6.50 6.66
CA GLY A 107 4.61 -7.40 6.65
C GLY A 107 4.32 -8.79 7.19
N ILE A 108 5.27 -9.71 6.96
CA ILE A 108 5.20 -11.09 7.43
C ILE A 108 5.90 -11.18 8.78
N ALA A 109 5.17 -11.58 9.82
CA ALA A 109 5.76 -11.76 11.15
C ALA A 109 6.94 -12.77 11.11
N PRO A 110 8.09 -12.46 11.75
CA PRO A 110 9.22 -13.38 11.79
C PRO A 110 8.84 -14.71 12.42
N VAL A 111 9.54 -15.79 12.01
CA VAL A 111 9.32 -17.12 12.59
C VAL A 111 9.66 -17.07 14.09
N GLY A 112 8.72 -17.50 14.94
CA GLY A 112 8.90 -17.51 16.39
C GLY A 112 8.76 -16.16 17.09
N ALA A 113 8.46 -15.08 16.37
CA ALA A 113 8.20 -13.78 16.99
C ALA A 113 6.92 -13.80 17.83
N ASP A 114 6.94 -13.07 18.93
CA ASP A 114 5.75 -12.80 19.74
C ASP A 114 4.71 -12.02 18.92
N PRO A 115 3.51 -12.58 18.67
CA PRO A 115 2.45 -11.90 17.92
C PRO A 115 2.06 -10.55 18.51
N GLU A 116 2.09 -10.40 19.83
CA GLU A 116 1.70 -9.16 20.49
C GLU A 116 2.77 -8.07 20.28
N ARG A 117 4.05 -8.43 20.33
CA ARG A 117 5.15 -7.53 19.96
C ARG A 117 5.03 -7.06 18.50
N CYS A 118 4.72 -7.94 17.56
CA CYS A 118 4.51 -7.58 16.15
C CYS A 118 3.28 -6.66 15.97
N ARG A 119 2.18 -6.96 16.65
CA ARG A 119 0.96 -6.14 16.63
C ARG A 119 1.20 -4.74 17.19
N ARG A 120 1.85 -4.64 18.36
CA ARG A 120 2.21 -3.36 18.97
C ARG A 120 3.12 -2.55 18.04
N THR A 121 4.15 -3.18 17.48
CA THR A 121 5.04 -2.53 16.51
C THR A 121 4.27 -1.98 15.32
N PHE A 122 3.32 -2.75 14.77
CA PHE A 122 2.48 -2.29 13.67
C PHE A 122 1.65 -1.07 14.04
N VAL A 123 0.96 -1.11 15.18
CA VAL A 123 0.14 0.01 15.68
C VAL A 123 0.99 1.26 15.93
N ASP A 124 2.15 1.11 16.58
CA ASP A 124 3.06 2.21 16.88
C ASP A 124 3.60 2.86 15.59
N ASN A 125 3.93 2.05 14.59
CA ASN A 125 4.36 2.53 13.27
C ASN A 125 3.24 3.27 12.53
N LEU A 126 2.01 2.76 12.55
CA LEU A 126 0.87 3.48 11.97
C LEU A 126 0.61 4.80 12.70
N ALA A 127 0.68 4.81 14.04
CA ALA A 127 0.53 6.00 14.86
C ALA A 127 1.65 7.03 14.59
N PHE A 128 2.86 6.58 14.27
CA PHE A 128 3.95 7.45 13.84
C PHE A 128 3.71 8.06 12.44
N ALA A 129 3.21 7.26 11.50
CA ALA A 129 3.06 7.65 10.10
C ALA A 129 1.83 8.55 9.86
N ALA A 130 0.70 8.22 10.49
CA ALA A 130 -0.59 8.88 10.28
C ALA A 130 -0.55 10.41 10.38
N PRO A 131 -0.04 11.04 11.46
CA PRO A 131 -0.03 12.51 11.55
C PRO A 131 0.88 13.18 10.50
N LYS A 132 1.97 12.52 10.08
CA LYS A 132 2.88 13.04 9.06
C LYS A 132 2.24 13.00 7.67
N LEU A 133 1.61 11.88 7.34
CA LEU A 133 0.83 11.73 6.10
C LEU A 133 -0.33 12.73 6.07
N GLN A 134 -1.06 12.88 7.19
CA GLN A 134 -2.14 13.85 7.31
C GLN A 134 -1.68 15.29 7.09
N THR A 135 -0.55 15.68 7.68
CA THR A 135 0.06 17.01 7.49
C THR A 135 0.40 17.27 6.01
N ALA A 136 0.85 16.24 5.29
CA ALA A 136 1.11 16.31 3.85
C ALA A 136 -0.17 16.19 2.98
N GLY A 137 -1.36 16.09 3.58
CA GLY A 137 -2.62 15.92 2.86
C GLY A 137 -2.79 14.54 2.20
N ILE A 138 -2.12 13.52 2.74
CA ILE A 138 -2.14 12.13 2.27
C ILE A 138 -2.91 11.28 3.28
N ARG A 139 -3.85 10.47 2.79
CA ARG A 139 -4.63 9.54 3.61
C ARG A 139 -3.94 8.19 3.69
N LEU A 140 -3.82 7.66 4.90
CA LEU A 140 -3.52 6.26 5.09
C LEU A 140 -4.80 5.44 4.87
N LEU A 141 -4.74 4.36 4.09
CA LEU A 141 -5.94 3.62 3.69
C LEU A 141 -6.76 3.10 4.89
N PHE A 142 -6.10 2.56 5.92
CA PHE A 142 -6.79 2.11 7.14
C PHE A 142 -7.57 3.23 7.83
N ASP A 143 -6.91 4.38 8.06
CA ASP A 143 -7.56 5.57 8.64
C ASP A 143 -8.73 6.05 7.77
N PHE A 144 -8.58 6.01 6.44
CA PHE A 144 -9.66 6.41 5.55
C PHE A 144 -10.87 5.49 5.65
N VAL A 145 -10.68 4.16 5.62
CA VAL A 145 -11.75 3.16 5.73
C VAL A 145 -12.50 3.31 7.04
N ASP A 146 -11.78 3.47 8.15
CA ASP A 146 -12.37 3.68 9.47
C ASP A 146 -13.15 5.00 9.53
N ARG A 147 -12.58 6.10 9.02
CA ARG A 147 -13.20 7.43 9.06
C ARG A 147 -14.48 7.54 8.23
N ILE A 148 -14.56 6.86 7.09
CA ILE A 148 -15.81 6.84 6.30
C ILE A 148 -16.85 5.88 6.88
N GLY A 149 -16.52 5.18 7.96
CA GLY A 149 -17.41 4.22 8.60
C GLY A 149 -17.77 3.06 7.68
N TYR A 150 -16.83 2.57 6.85
CA TYR A 150 -17.09 1.46 5.94
C TYR A 150 -17.63 0.24 6.73
N ARG A 151 -18.77 -0.30 6.28
CA ARG A 151 -19.44 -1.48 6.87
C ARG A 151 -19.55 -2.65 5.90
N GLY A 152 -18.95 -2.53 4.72
CA GLY A 152 -18.95 -3.58 3.70
C GLY A 152 -17.92 -4.67 3.98
N TRP A 153 -17.73 -5.54 3.00
CA TRP A 153 -16.78 -6.66 3.09
C TRP A 153 -15.35 -6.20 2.80
N ILE A 154 -14.41 -6.59 3.65
CA ILE A 154 -12.97 -6.49 3.37
C ILE A 154 -12.50 -7.88 2.92
N GLY A 155 -12.05 -7.98 1.67
CA GLY A 155 -11.48 -9.21 1.13
C GLY A 155 -10.18 -9.59 1.85
N CYS A 156 -10.08 -10.84 2.30
CA CYS A 156 -8.88 -11.36 2.95
C CYS A 156 -7.94 -11.99 1.91
N GLU A 157 -7.22 -11.18 1.15
CA GLU A 157 -6.27 -11.63 0.12
C GLU A 157 -4.87 -11.80 0.72
N TYR A 158 -4.54 -13.02 1.17
CA TYR A 158 -3.20 -13.35 1.65
C TYR A 158 -2.84 -14.82 1.40
N LYS A 159 -1.54 -15.13 1.36
CA LYS A 159 -1.02 -16.51 1.31
C LYS A 159 -0.73 -17.01 2.73
N PRO A 160 -1.49 -18.00 3.26
CA PRO A 160 -1.23 -18.56 4.59
C PRO A 160 0.18 -19.18 4.68
N LYS A 161 0.82 -19.07 5.85
CA LYS A 161 2.16 -19.66 6.10
C LYS A 161 2.14 -21.19 6.09
N THR A 162 1.05 -21.80 6.55
CA THR A 162 0.87 -23.25 6.60
C THR A 162 -0.42 -23.64 5.87
N THR A 163 -1.49 -23.99 6.60
CA THR A 163 -2.81 -24.26 6.02
C THR A 163 -3.69 -23.02 6.13
N THR A 164 -4.70 -22.89 5.27
CA THR A 164 -5.69 -21.81 5.34
C THR A 164 -6.33 -21.74 6.71
N VAL A 165 -6.78 -22.87 7.26
CA VAL A 165 -7.47 -22.91 8.55
C VAL A 165 -6.57 -22.46 9.70
N ALA A 166 -5.29 -22.86 9.71
CA ALA A 166 -4.32 -22.40 10.70
C ALA A 166 -4.03 -20.89 10.56
N GLY A 167 -4.02 -20.39 9.32
CA GLY A 167 -3.82 -18.98 9.02
C GLY A 167 -5.00 -18.05 9.39
N LEU A 168 -6.17 -18.59 9.74
CA LEU A 168 -7.35 -17.80 10.12
C LEU A 168 -7.43 -17.47 11.62
N GLY A 169 -6.43 -17.87 12.43
CA GLY A 169 -6.46 -17.64 13.87
C GLY A 169 -6.68 -16.18 14.27
N TRP A 170 -6.08 -15.24 13.52
CA TRP A 170 -6.15 -13.80 13.78
C TRP A 170 -7.54 -13.20 13.56
N ILE A 171 -8.34 -13.72 12.62
CA ILE A 171 -9.65 -13.14 12.29
C ILE A 171 -10.77 -13.68 13.18
N ARG A 172 -10.58 -14.82 13.85
CA ARG A 172 -11.61 -15.47 14.69
C ARG A 172 -12.26 -14.54 15.72
N PRO A 173 -11.51 -13.66 16.44
CA PRO A 173 -12.12 -12.72 17.38
C PRO A 173 -13.03 -11.67 16.72
N HIS A 174 -12.87 -11.44 15.41
CA HIS A 174 -13.60 -10.44 14.62
C HIS A 174 -14.75 -11.04 13.80
N LEU A 175 -14.84 -12.36 13.70
CA LEU A 175 -15.93 -13.04 13.03
C LEU A 175 -17.14 -13.18 13.99
N PRO A 176 -18.38 -13.14 13.46
CA PRO A 176 -19.56 -13.40 14.27
C PRO A 176 -19.46 -14.78 14.93
N LYS A 177 -19.75 -14.84 16.23
CA LYS A 177 -19.95 -16.11 16.93
C LYS A 177 -21.29 -16.68 16.43
N ARG A 178 -21.23 -17.81 15.73
CA ARG A 178 -22.42 -18.59 15.36
C ARG A 178 -22.74 -19.57 16.47
#